data_AF-A0A815SUM0-F1
#
_entry.id   AF-A0A815SUM0-F1
#
_cell.length_a   1.000
_cell.length_b   1.000
_cell.length_c   1.000
_cell.angle_alpha   90.00
_cell.angle_beta   90.00
_cell.angle_gamma   90.00
#
_symmetry.space_group_name_H-M   'P 1'
#
loop_
_entity.id
_entity.type
_entity.pdbx_description
1 polymer ?
#
loop_
_entity_poly.entity_id
_entity_poly.type
_entity_poly.pdbx_seq_one_letter_code
_entity_poly.pdbx_strand_id
1 'polypeptide(L)'
;MNKLSLFPRHTKAAERDNTINLIHALRNYFHYHIKCCKAYLHAHMRHKTNEFLRRLQLARPEVKKSFRRVGPNTASDAPSGME
;
A
#
# COMPACT_ATOMS: atom_id res chain seq x y z
N MET A 1 -17.52 -20.88 23.95
CA MET A 1 -17.04 -21.69 22.80
C MET A 1 -18.07 -21.57 21.68
N ASN A 2 -17.78 -20.76 20.66
CA ASN A 2 -18.73 -20.46 19.59
C ASN A 2 -18.80 -21.67 18.63
N LYS A 3 -19.96 -22.32 18.51
CA LYS A 3 -20.18 -23.48 17.62
C LYS A 3 -20.71 -23.01 16.27
N LEU A 4 -20.08 -23.47 15.18
CA LEU A 4 -20.62 -23.36 13.83
C LEU A 4 -21.74 -24.39 13.68
N SER A 5 -22.96 -23.96 13.33
CA SER A 5 -24.12 -24.87 13.17
C SER A 5 -24.11 -25.53 11.79
N LEU A 6 -23.98 -26.86 11.76
CA LEU A 6 -24.06 -27.64 10.53
C LEU A 6 -25.46 -28.22 10.38
N PHE A 7 -26.12 -27.88 9.28
CA PHE A 7 -27.42 -28.44 8.93
C PHE A 7 -27.26 -29.76 8.16
N PRO A 8 -28.29 -30.63 8.13
CA PRO A 8 -28.25 -31.92 7.41
C PRO A 8 -27.91 -31.83 5.93
N ARG A 9 -28.04 -30.64 5.31
CA ARG A 9 -27.63 -30.39 3.92
C ARG A 9 -26.11 -30.38 3.75
N HIS A 10 -25.35 -30.03 4.79
CA HIS A 10 -23.89 -29.96 4.78
C HIS A 10 -23.22 -31.30 5.11
N THR A 11 -23.98 -32.27 5.62
CA THR A 11 -23.49 -33.61 6.01
C THR A 11 -23.86 -34.71 5.02
N LYS A 12 -24.43 -34.34 3.86
CA LYS A 12 -24.69 -35.30 2.77
C LYS A 12 -23.38 -35.92 2.31
N ALA A 13 -23.38 -37.21 1.98
CA ALA A 13 -22.16 -37.94 1.60
C ALA A 13 -21.36 -37.28 0.47
N ALA A 14 -22.05 -36.65 -0.50
CA ALA A 14 -21.41 -35.94 -1.61
C ALA A 14 -20.72 -34.61 -1.21
N GLU A 15 -21.21 -33.93 -0.16
CA GLU A 15 -20.76 -32.59 0.27
C GLU A 15 -19.86 -32.63 1.52
N ARG A 16 -19.76 -33.81 2.14
CA ARG A 16 -19.13 -33.99 3.45
C ARG A 16 -17.65 -33.63 3.42
N ASP A 17 -16.91 -34.13 2.43
CA ASP A 17 -15.46 -33.93 2.36
C ASP A 17 -15.10 -32.48 2.03
N ASN A 18 -15.89 -31.82 1.18
CA ASN A 18 -15.76 -30.38 0.92
C ASN A 18 -16.04 -29.56 2.18
N THR A 19 -17.12 -29.85 2.89
CA THR A 19 -17.50 -29.16 4.13
C THR A 19 -16.43 -29.32 5.20
N ILE A 20 -15.89 -30.52 5.35
CA ILE A 20 -14.76 -30.85 6.23
C ILE A 20 -13.56 -29.95 5.89
N ASN A 21 -13.10 -29.93 4.64
CA ASN A 21 -11.96 -29.10 4.21
C ASN A 21 -12.17 -27.60 4.49
N LEU A 22 -13.37 -27.08 4.18
CA LEU A 22 -13.73 -25.68 4.44
C LEU A 22 -13.68 -25.33 5.93
N ILE A 23 -14.22 -26.19 6.80
CA ILE A 23 -14.22 -25.96 8.25
C ILE A 23 -12.81 -26.07 8.82
N HIS A 24 -12.02 -27.04 8.36
CA HIS A 24 -10.64 -27.21 8.81
C HIS A 24 -9.76 -26.00 8.45
N ALA A 25 -9.96 -25.39 7.28
CA ALA A 25 -9.20 -24.23 6.84
C ALA A 25 -9.75 -22.88 7.38
N LEU A 26 -10.96 -22.85 7.93
CA LEU A 26 -11.70 -21.62 8.26
C LEU A 26 -10.91 -20.63 9.11
N ARG A 27 -10.23 -21.11 10.16
CA ARG A 27 -9.43 -20.26 11.05
C ARG A 27 -8.29 -19.56 10.30
N ASN A 28 -7.57 -20.33 9.49
CA ASN A 28 -6.44 -19.80 8.72
C ASN A 28 -6.93 -18.86 7.62
N TYR A 29 -8.06 -19.18 6.99
CA TYR A 29 -8.72 -18.35 5.99
C TYR A 29 -9.10 -16.97 6.56
N PHE A 30 -9.80 -16.92 7.70
CA PHE A 30 -10.15 -15.65 8.34
C PHE A 30 -8.91 -14.86 8.74
N HIS A 31 -7.93 -15.51 9.36
CA HIS A 31 -6.73 -14.82 9.80
C HIS A 31 -5.93 -14.27 8.61
N TYR A 32 -5.88 -14.99 7.49
CA TYR A 32 -5.31 -14.52 6.24
C TYR A 32 -6.04 -13.27 5.72
N HIS A 33 -7.37 -13.30 5.63
CA HIS A 33 -8.14 -12.14 5.16
C HIS A 33 -7.99 -10.90 6.06
N ILE A 34 -7.94 -11.06 7.38
CA ILE A 34 -7.68 -9.94 8.30
C ILE A 34 -6.31 -9.32 8.02
N LYS A 35 -5.28 -10.15 7.81
CA LYS A 35 -3.93 -9.66 7.44
C LYS A 35 -3.94 -8.95 6.09
N CYS A 36 -4.62 -9.49 5.09
CA CYS A 36 -4.76 -8.88 3.77
C CYS A 36 -5.47 -7.52 3.85
N CYS A 37 -6.58 -7.41 4.59
CA CYS A 37 -7.29 -6.15 4.79
C CYS A 37 -6.39 -5.09 5.45
N LYS A 38 -5.57 -5.50 6.44
CA LYS A 38 -4.61 -4.60 7.07
C LYS A 38 -3.54 -4.12 6.09
N ALA A 39 -2.97 -5.03 5.30
CA ALA A 39 -1.97 -4.69 4.29
C ALA A 39 -2.53 -3.75 3.21
N TYR A 40 -3.75 -4.04 2.73
CA TYR A 40 -4.46 -3.18 1.78
C TYR A 40 -4.69 -1.78 2.34
N LEU A 41 -5.21 -1.68 3.56
CA LEU A 41 -5.46 -0.38 4.19
C LEU A 41 -4.15 0.38 4.41
N HIS A 42 -3.06 -0.30 4.79
CA HIS A 42 -1.73 0.31 4.88
C HIS A 42 -1.24 0.85 3.53
N ALA A 43 -1.41 0.11 2.44
CA ALA A 43 -1.03 0.57 1.10
C ALA A 43 -1.85 1.80 0.68
N HIS A 44 -3.16 1.77 0.93
CA HIS A 44 -4.06 2.90 0.64
C HIS A 44 -3.69 4.15 1.47
N MET A 45 -3.43 3.99 2.77
CA MET A 45 -2.97 5.09 3.63
C MET A 45 -1.66 5.69 3.11
N ARG A 46 -0.67 4.86 2.74
CA ARG A 46 0.60 5.35 2.17
C ARG A 46 0.39 6.14 0.88
N HIS A 47 -0.50 5.67 0.00
CA HIS A 47 -0.84 6.39 -1.22
C HIS A 47 -1.42 7.77 -0.91
N LYS A 48 -2.36 7.86 0.04
CA LYS A 48 -2.94 9.14 0.48
C LYS A 48 -1.92 10.06 1.16
N THR A 49 -1.02 9.51 1.99
CA THR A 49 0.06 10.29 2.61
C THR A 49 1.01 10.87 1.56
N ASN A 50 1.34 10.12 0.51
CA ASN A 50 2.16 10.61 -0.60
C ASN A 50 1.47 11.74 -1.37
N GLU A 51 0.15 11.64 -1.58
CA GLU A 51 -0.63 12.73 -2.18
C GLU A 51 -0.55 14.01 -1.33
N PHE A 52 -0.71 13.88 -0.01
CA PHE A 52 -0.58 15.02 0.91
C PHE A 52 0.83 15.60 0.93
N LEU A 53 1.86 14.76 0.97
CA LEU A 53 3.25 15.21 0.93
C LEU A 53 3.56 16.00 -0.34
N ARG A 54 3.07 15.54 -1.49
CA ARG A 54 3.24 16.26 -2.77
C ARG A 54 2.57 17.63 -2.73
N ARG A 55 1.35 17.73 -2.20
CA ARG A 55 0.67 19.04 -2.06
C ARG A 55 1.41 19.97 -1.09
N LEU A 56 1.95 19.44 0.01
CA LEU A 56 2.75 20.24 0.96
C LEU A 56 4.05 20.74 0.32
N GLN A 57 4.72 19.91 -0.49
CA GLN A 57 5.91 20.31 -1.22
C GLN A 57 5.60 21.41 -2.24
N LEU A 58 4.47 21.33 -2.95
CA LEU A 58 4.03 22.37 -3.89
C LEU A 58 3.62 23.68 -3.20
N ALA A 59 3.14 23.61 -1.95
CA ALA A 59 2.77 24.80 -1.19
C ALA A 59 3.97 25.58 -0.63
N ARG A 60 5.20 25.04 -0.74
CA ARG A 60 6.40 25.81 -0.38
C ARG A 60 6.55 26.97 -1.35
N PRO A 61 6.50 28.23 -0.88
CA PRO A 61 6.77 29.36 -1.75
C PRO A 61 8.21 29.27 -2.26
N GLU A 62 8.38 29.34 -3.58
CA GLU A 62 9.68 29.51 -4.20
C GLU A 62 10.37 30.70 -3.51
N VAL A 63 11.51 30.46 -2.85
CA VAL A 63 12.38 31.54 -2.38
C VAL A 63 12.76 32.26 -3.66
N LYS A 64 12.12 33.41 -3.94
CA LYS A 64 12.47 34.29 -5.05
C LYS A 64 13.97 34.47 -4.97
N LYS A 65 14.73 33.76 -5.82
CA LYS A 65 16.12 34.09 -6.09
C LYS A 65 16.00 35.49 -6.66
N SER A 66 16.23 36.49 -5.82
CA SER A 66 16.35 37.86 -6.24
C SER A 66 17.33 37.82 -7.40
N PHE A 67 16.83 38.28 -8.54
CA PHE A 67 17.58 38.42 -9.76
C PHE A 67 18.78 39.33 -9.45
N ARG A 68 19.90 38.72 -9.02
CA ARG A 68 21.19 39.38 -9.08
C ARG A 68 21.48 39.47 -10.57
N ARG A 69 21.50 40.70 -11.09
CA ARG A 69 22.11 41.02 -12.38
C ARG A 69 23.52 40.46 -12.35
N VAL A 70 23.73 39.28 -12.93
CA VAL A 70 25.06 38.77 -13.24
C VAL A 70 25.41 39.36 -14.58
N GLY A 71 26.36 40.30 -14.56
CA GLY A 71 27.01 40.82 -15.77
C GLY A 71 27.68 39.69 -16.55
N PRO A 72 27.96 39.90 -17.85
CA PRO A 72 28.29 38.83 -18.77
C PRO A 72 29.73 38.38 -18.55
N ASN A 73 29.94 37.26 -17.87
CA ASN A 73 31.19 36.52 -17.95
C ASN A 73 30.87 35.09 -18.37
N THR A 74 31.14 34.85 -19.65
CA THR A 74 31.23 33.55 -20.30
C THR A 74 32.34 32.70 -19.67
N ALA A 75 31.98 31.56 -19.09
CA ALA A 75 32.87 30.43 -18.83
C ALA A 75 31.98 29.17 -18.86
N SER A 76 31.72 28.62 -20.04
CA SER A 76 32.43 27.45 -20.58
C SER A 76 32.38 26.25 -19.63
N ASP A 77 31.35 25.42 -19.85
CA ASP A 77 31.36 23.96 -19.85
C ASP A 77 32.65 23.24 -19.43
N ALA A 78 32.55 22.32 -18.46
CA ALA A 78 32.79 20.88 -18.67
C ALA A 78 32.61 20.08 -17.35
N PRO A 79 32.15 18.80 -17.42
CA PRO A 79 31.93 17.94 -16.26
C PRO A 79 33.22 17.20 -15.84
N SER A 80 33.54 17.20 -14.54
CA SER A 80 34.46 16.22 -13.92
C SER A 80 33.66 15.35 -12.94
N GLY A 81 33.74 14.04 -12.88
CA GLY A 81 34.52 13.05 -13.63
C GLY A 81 33.90 11.68 -13.36
N MET A 82 34.33 10.67 -14.11
CA MET A 82 34.12 9.26 -13.78
C MET A 82 34.91 8.92 -12.50
N GLU A 83 34.23 8.34 -11.51
CA GLU A 83 34.66 7.14 -10.76
C GLU A 83 33.42 6.32 -10.41
#